data_AF-A0A1B8E4U6-F1
#
_entry.id   AF-A0A1B8E4U6-F1
#
_cell.length_a   1.000
_cell.length_b   1.000
_cell.length_c   1.000
_cell.angle_alpha   90.00
_cell.angle_beta   90.00
_cell.angle_gamma   90.00
#
_symmetry.space_group_name_H-M   'P 1'
#
loop_
_entity.id
_entity.type
_entity.pdbx_description
1 polymer ?
#
loop_
_entity_poly.entity_id
_entity_poly.type
_entity_poly.pdbx_seq_one_letter_code
_entity_poly.pdbx_strand_id
1 'polypeptide(L)'
;MLGKTLTAVALLAGNAAAKIFYAGVAESGGEFGVYSPTAEVGFGLPGTFGVDYKFIDEAGIDVYVDQNKVNLFRVAFLLERLCPVETGLGATFSETHFSEIEEAVNYITLTKGAYCILDPHNYMRYNDPSQQPMTGSIIGDTTDPTAATTAQFGAFWGELARRFLTNEKVIFGLMNEPHDMDTNLVLANDQAAVDAIRATGALQLIIAPGNGWTGGHSWTEDYEGNSPASSEVMHQLSDPASNLAFDIHEYIDTDFSGTHATCENLASDALAPLTAWLKEHSFKAMITEFGAANGTQCASYVADILNYMADNEEYIGWTAWAAGPFWGANSPCCTDSAQWGSLEPGSVAADGSPGLYEAVWVGEMQPLVPEDLVWSGISSVNGGGGNGTGNGTSANVGRRGARRGPVRL
;
A
#
# COMPACT_ATOMS: atom_id res chain seq x y z
N MET A 1 -32.23 54.52 29.19
CA MET A 1 -31.40 54.24 28.01
C MET A 1 -30.82 52.85 28.18
N LEU A 2 -31.06 51.98 27.19
CA LEU A 2 -30.71 50.55 27.19
C LEU A 2 -29.19 50.36 27.32
N GLY A 3 -28.76 49.63 28.36
CA GLY A 3 -27.41 49.08 28.45
C GLY A 3 -27.33 47.84 27.58
N LYS A 4 -26.55 47.90 26.50
CA LYS A 4 -26.30 46.77 25.60
C LYS A 4 -25.28 45.83 26.24
N THR A 5 -25.72 44.61 26.53
CA THR A 5 -24.91 43.43 26.76
C THR A 5 -24.13 43.09 25.48
N LEU A 6 -22.80 43.07 25.55
CA LEU A 6 -21.97 42.38 24.55
C LEU A 6 -21.63 40.99 25.12
N THR A 7 -22.31 39.96 24.62
CA THR A 7 -21.89 38.58 24.79
C THR A 7 -20.90 38.29 23.65
N ALA A 8 -19.62 38.13 23.98
CA ALA A 8 -18.64 37.64 23.03
C ALA A 8 -18.88 36.13 22.83
N VAL A 9 -19.32 35.74 21.65
CA VAL A 9 -19.33 34.34 21.21
C VAL A 9 -17.90 34.05 20.74
N ALA A 10 -17.16 33.27 21.52
CA ALA A 10 -15.92 32.66 21.02
C ALA A 10 -16.31 31.64 19.95
N LEU A 11 -15.96 31.89 18.69
CA LEU A 11 -15.94 30.83 17.70
C LEU A 11 -14.85 29.83 18.12
N LEU A 12 -15.27 28.64 18.53
CA LEU A 12 -14.40 27.48 18.49
C LEU A 12 -14.06 27.27 17.02
N ALA A 13 -12.83 27.60 16.61
CA ALA A 13 -12.28 27.08 15.38
C ALA A 13 -12.38 25.55 15.51
N GLY A 14 -13.24 24.93 14.70
CA GLY A 14 -13.20 23.49 14.54
C GLY A 14 -11.80 23.18 14.03
N ASN A 15 -11.02 22.42 14.79
CA ASN A 15 -9.86 21.76 14.21
C ASN A 15 -10.42 20.91 13.07
N ALA A 16 -10.16 21.29 11.83
CA ALA A 16 -10.29 20.35 10.73
C ALA A 16 -9.34 19.21 11.10
N ALA A 17 -9.89 18.03 11.38
CA ALA A 17 -9.06 16.86 11.52
C ALA A 17 -8.38 16.64 10.15
N ALA A 18 -7.10 16.29 10.16
CA ALA A 18 -6.41 15.86 8.95
C ALA A 18 -7.25 14.77 8.26
N LYS A 19 -7.54 14.94 6.97
CA LYS A 19 -8.25 13.91 6.19
C LYS A 19 -7.27 12.91 5.59
N ILE A 20 -6.08 13.39 5.23
CA ILE A 20 -4.94 12.60 4.76
C ILE A 20 -3.95 12.49 5.91
N PHE A 21 -3.73 11.27 6.39
CA PHE A 21 -2.79 11.00 7.48
C PHE A 21 -1.40 10.64 6.97
N TYR A 22 -1.34 10.05 5.78
CA TYR A 22 -0.13 9.48 5.21
C TYR A 22 0.06 9.96 3.77
N ALA A 23 1.20 10.57 3.46
CA ALA A 23 1.52 11.01 2.11
C ALA A 23 2.99 10.75 1.85
N GLY A 24 3.32 10.31 0.65
CA GLY A 24 4.71 10.11 0.26
C GLY A 24 4.89 9.40 -1.07
N VAL A 25 5.85 8.48 -1.12
CA VAL A 25 6.37 7.93 -2.38
C VAL A 25 6.65 6.43 -2.26
N ALA A 26 6.49 5.70 -3.36
CA ALA A 26 6.92 4.32 -3.46
C ALA A 26 8.43 4.24 -3.69
N GLU A 27 9.08 3.30 -3.02
CA GLU A 27 10.49 2.96 -3.10
C GLU A 27 10.62 1.64 -3.88
N SER A 28 10.80 1.77 -5.19
CA SER A 28 10.97 0.65 -6.11
C SER A 28 12.44 0.29 -6.27
N GLY A 29 12.73 -1.00 -6.30
CA GLY A 29 14.07 -1.54 -6.50
C GLY A 29 14.29 -2.87 -5.79
N GLY A 30 13.52 -3.20 -4.76
CA GLY A 30 13.60 -4.49 -4.06
C GLY A 30 13.03 -5.65 -4.87
N GLU A 31 12.20 -5.34 -5.87
CA GLU A 31 11.55 -6.23 -6.82
C GLU A 31 12.28 -6.38 -8.16
N PHE A 32 13.32 -5.57 -8.39
CA PHE A 32 14.05 -5.53 -9.66
C PHE A 32 14.92 -6.75 -9.93
N GLY A 33 15.40 -6.84 -11.17
CA GLY A 33 16.50 -7.75 -11.55
C GLY A 33 16.09 -9.18 -11.88
N VAL A 34 14.79 -9.45 -12.01
CA VAL A 34 14.26 -10.81 -12.26
C VAL A 34 13.70 -11.03 -13.67
N TYR A 35 13.48 -9.97 -14.46
CA TYR A 35 12.95 -10.11 -15.81
C TYR A 35 13.91 -10.85 -16.75
N SER A 36 13.42 -11.90 -17.40
CA SER A 36 14.14 -12.70 -18.39
C SER A 36 13.52 -12.55 -19.78
N PRO A 37 14.21 -12.01 -20.79
CA PRO A 37 13.66 -11.89 -22.15
C PRO A 37 13.40 -13.24 -22.84
N THR A 38 13.90 -14.35 -22.26
CA THR A 38 13.72 -15.71 -22.78
C THR A 38 12.83 -16.58 -21.89
N ALA A 39 12.15 -15.99 -20.90
CA ALA A 39 11.33 -16.70 -19.92
C ALA A 39 12.11 -17.83 -19.21
N GLU A 40 13.37 -17.57 -18.86
CA GLU A 40 14.15 -18.50 -18.03
C GLU A 40 13.63 -18.45 -16.59
N VAL A 41 12.93 -19.51 -16.18
CA VAL A 41 12.39 -19.65 -14.82
C VAL A 41 13.52 -19.53 -13.80
N GLY A 42 13.31 -18.66 -12.80
CA GLY A 42 14.30 -18.41 -11.74
C GLY A 42 15.43 -17.46 -12.13
N PHE A 43 15.37 -16.84 -13.33
CA PHE A 43 16.33 -15.81 -13.71
C PHE A 43 16.38 -14.69 -12.66
N GLY A 44 17.59 -14.26 -12.30
CA GLY A 44 17.80 -13.18 -11.34
C GLY A 44 17.45 -13.51 -9.89
N LEU A 45 17.03 -14.73 -9.58
CA LEU A 45 16.78 -15.19 -8.21
C LEU A 45 18.02 -15.90 -7.61
N PRO A 46 18.38 -15.62 -6.34
CA PRO A 46 17.85 -14.56 -5.49
C PRO A 46 18.38 -13.17 -5.87
N GLY A 47 19.41 -13.09 -6.73
CA GLY A 47 20.12 -11.84 -7.04
C GLY A 47 21.06 -11.41 -5.92
N THR A 48 21.72 -10.27 -6.10
CA THR A 48 22.71 -9.69 -5.19
C THR A 48 22.24 -8.32 -4.71
N PHE A 49 22.07 -8.16 -3.40
CA PHE A 49 21.72 -6.87 -2.80
C PHE A 49 22.76 -5.80 -3.12
N GLY A 50 22.29 -4.60 -3.49
CA GLY A 50 23.13 -3.48 -3.91
C GLY A 50 23.66 -3.59 -5.34
N VAL A 51 23.31 -4.64 -6.08
CA VAL A 51 23.65 -4.80 -7.51
C VAL A 51 22.40 -5.04 -8.35
N ASP A 52 21.66 -6.10 -8.04
CA ASP A 52 20.47 -6.51 -8.81
C ASP A 52 19.18 -5.90 -8.23
N TYR A 53 19.15 -5.70 -6.91
CA TYR A 53 18.05 -5.05 -6.18
C TYR A 53 18.58 -4.27 -4.98
N LYS A 54 17.83 -3.26 -4.54
CA LYS A 54 18.04 -2.49 -3.30
C LYS A 54 16.72 -1.83 -2.91
N PHE A 55 16.40 -1.79 -1.62
CA PHE A 55 15.08 -1.34 -1.17
C PHE A 55 14.90 0.19 -1.16
N ILE A 56 15.90 0.94 -0.72
CA ILE A 56 15.82 2.40 -0.57
C ILE A 56 17.15 3.09 -0.92
N ASP A 57 17.10 4.39 -1.20
CA ASP A 57 18.24 5.29 -1.03
C ASP A 57 18.08 6.16 0.21
N GLU A 58 18.94 5.97 1.22
CA GLU A 58 18.85 6.69 2.49
C GLU A 58 18.89 8.22 2.33
N ALA A 59 19.70 8.73 1.39
CA ALA A 59 19.77 10.16 1.13
C ALA A 59 18.50 10.68 0.45
N GLY A 60 17.90 9.89 -0.45
CA GLY A 60 16.56 10.13 -0.99
C GLY A 60 15.50 10.24 0.10
N ILE A 61 15.44 9.24 1.00
CA ILE A 61 14.53 9.25 2.16
C ILE A 61 14.76 10.50 3.03
N ASP A 62 16.01 10.87 3.29
CA ASP A 62 16.36 12.09 4.03
C ASP A 62 15.77 13.34 3.38
N VAL A 63 15.90 13.49 2.05
CA VAL A 63 15.32 14.63 1.32
C VAL A 63 13.80 14.64 1.45
N TYR A 64 13.15 13.50 1.24
CA TYR A 64 11.71 13.37 1.32
C TYR A 64 11.16 13.77 2.70
N VAL A 65 11.74 13.24 3.77
CA VAL A 65 11.29 13.52 5.14
C VAL A 65 11.68 14.93 5.58
N ASP A 66 12.96 15.30 5.43
CA ASP A 66 13.48 16.52 6.04
C ASP A 66 13.17 17.77 5.22
N GLN A 67 12.97 17.64 3.91
CA GLN A 67 12.75 18.77 3.01
C GLN A 67 11.33 18.76 2.42
N ASN A 68 10.87 17.62 1.87
CA ASN A 68 9.54 17.55 1.27
C ASN A 68 8.42 17.30 2.28
N LYS A 69 8.76 16.95 3.53
CA LYS A 69 7.84 16.78 4.67
C LYS A 69 6.81 15.66 4.49
N VAL A 70 7.14 14.64 3.70
CA VAL A 70 6.31 13.43 3.58
C VAL A 70 6.63 12.43 4.68
N ASN A 71 5.64 11.60 5.04
CA ASN A 71 5.70 10.70 6.18
C ASN A 71 5.42 9.23 5.82
N LEU A 72 5.34 8.86 4.54
CA LEU A 72 5.00 7.52 4.09
C LEU A 72 5.92 7.04 2.97
N PHE A 73 6.38 5.80 3.06
CA PHE A 73 7.13 5.13 2.00
C PHE A 73 6.56 3.75 1.75
N ARG A 74 6.37 3.36 0.49
CA ARG A 74 5.95 2.00 0.11
C ARG A 74 7.13 1.22 -0.45
N VAL A 75 7.61 0.23 0.30
CA VAL A 75 8.82 -0.53 -0.05
C VAL A 75 8.42 -1.83 -0.74
N ALA A 76 8.69 -1.90 -2.04
CA ALA A 76 8.43 -3.08 -2.87
C ALA A 76 9.50 -4.15 -2.65
N PHE A 77 9.08 -5.42 -2.55
CA PHE A 77 9.97 -6.57 -2.44
C PHE A 77 9.35 -7.83 -3.07
N LEU A 78 10.17 -8.81 -3.46
CA LEU A 78 9.68 -10.09 -3.97
C LEU A 78 9.49 -11.14 -2.87
N LEU A 79 8.37 -11.85 -2.92
CA LEU A 79 8.10 -13.03 -2.11
C LEU A 79 9.16 -14.11 -2.32
N GLU A 80 9.64 -14.36 -3.53
CA GLU A 80 10.62 -15.43 -3.85
C GLU A 80 11.98 -15.19 -3.21
N ARG A 81 12.30 -13.92 -2.97
CA ARG A 81 13.52 -13.48 -2.31
C ARG A 81 13.45 -13.66 -0.79
N LEU A 82 12.31 -13.30 -0.20
CA LEU A 82 12.06 -13.45 1.23
C LEU A 82 11.75 -14.91 1.61
N CYS A 83 10.97 -15.62 0.80
CA CYS A 83 10.66 -17.04 0.90
C CYS A 83 11.26 -17.76 -0.32
N PRO A 84 12.48 -18.30 -0.23
CA PRO A 84 13.11 -19.03 -1.33
C PRO A 84 12.23 -20.15 -1.89
N VAL A 85 12.21 -20.33 -3.21
CA VAL A 85 11.36 -21.30 -3.92
C VAL A 85 11.59 -22.73 -3.40
N GLU A 86 12.80 -23.05 -2.95
CA GLU A 86 13.16 -24.36 -2.39
C GLU A 86 12.46 -24.65 -1.06
N THR A 87 12.13 -23.60 -0.30
CA THR A 87 11.39 -23.69 0.97
C THR A 87 9.90 -23.39 0.79
N GLY A 88 9.53 -22.75 -0.32
CA GLY A 88 8.18 -22.35 -0.66
C GLY A 88 7.67 -21.16 0.17
N LEU A 89 6.55 -20.58 -0.27
CA LEU A 89 5.84 -19.55 0.47
C LEU A 89 5.39 -20.09 1.84
N GLY A 90 5.60 -19.31 2.90
CA GLY A 90 5.23 -19.67 4.25
C GLY A 90 6.08 -18.96 5.29
N ALA A 91 6.27 -19.57 6.46
CA ALA A 91 6.97 -18.96 7.59
C ALA A 91 8.50 -19.18 7.61
N THR A 92 9.08 -19.75 6.56
CA THR A 92 10.53 -19.97 6.47
C THR A 92 11.14 -18.89 5.59
N PHE A 93 11.77 -17.89 6.22
CA PHE A 93 12.38 -16.78 5.51
C PHE A 93 13.87 -17.00 5.25
N SER A 94 14.36 -16.44 4.15
CA SER A 94 15.77 -16.11 3.97
C SER A 94 16.13 -15.03 5.00
N GLU A 95 16.88 -15.40 6.04
CA GLU A 95 17.28 -14.47 7.10
C GLU A 95 18.14 -13.31 6.56
N THR A 96 18.92 -13.56 5.51
CA THR A 96 19.68 -12.51 4.82
C THR A 96 18.75 -11.47 4.20
N HIS A 97 17.79 -11.89 3.38
CA HIS A 97 16.85 -10.97 2.75
C HIS A 97 15.93 -10.29 3.76
N PHE A 98 15.50 -11.01 4.79
CA PHE A 98 14.74 -10.40 5.87
C PHE A 98 15.53 -9.27 6.55
N SER A 99 16.83 -9.48 6.82
CA SER A 99 17.67 -8.44 7.43
C SER A 99 17.80 -7.21 6.54
N GLU A 100 17.90 -7.38 5.23
CA GLU A 100 17.98 -6.27 4.26
C GLU A 100 16.67 -5.47 4.19
N ILE A 101 15.50 -6.14 4.21
CA ILE A 101 14.19 -5.48 4.32
C ILE A 101 14.07 -4.76 5.68
N GLU A 102 14.45 -5.43 6.77
CA GLU A 102 14.40 -4.89 8.13
C GLU A 102 15.26 -3.63 8.28
N GLU A 103 16.45 -3.58 7.67
CA GLU A 103 17.31 -2.39 7.65
C GLU A 103 16.62 -1.21 6.97
N ALA A 104 16.04 -1.41 5.78
CA ALA A 104 15.32 -0.37 5.06
C ALA A 104 14.10 0.15 5.85
N VAL A 105 13.29 -0.77 6.38
CA VAL A 105 12.12 -0.45 7.21
C VAL A 105 12.53 0.31 8.46
N ASN A 106 13.59 -0.12 9.16
CA ASN A 106 14.07 0.54 10.37
C ASN A 106 14.65 1.93 10.09
N TYR A 107 15.29 2.13 8.93
CA TYR A 107 15.72 3.45 8.52
C TYR A 107 14.52 4.40 8.39
N ILE A 108 13.49 4.00 7.65
CA ILE A 108 12.26 4.78 7.47
C ILE A 108 11.56 5.03 8.83
N THR A 109 11.36 3.98 9.60
CA THR A 109 10.44 4.02 10.77
C THR A 109 11.10 4.46 12.07
N LEU A 110 12.34 4.05 12.33
CA LEU A 110 13.05 4.32 13.58
C LEU A 110 14.02 5.50 13.45
N THR A 111 14.74 5.61 12.32
CA THR A 111 15.67 6.72 12.09
C THR A 111 14.93 7.97 11.66
N LYS A 112 14.06 7.87 10.65
CA LYS A 112 13.34 9.02 10.09
C LYS A 112 11.97 9.27 10.71
N GLY A 113 11.41 8.26 11.39
CA GLY A 113 10.10 8.39 12.02
C GLY A 113 8.94 8.46 11.03
N ALA A 114 9.11 8.06 9.78
CA ALA A 114 8.04 7.92 8.80
C ALA A 114 7.36 6.55 8.92
N TYR A 115 6.28 6.34 8.17
CA TYR A 115 5.57 5.07 8.04
C TYR A 115 6.08 4.31 6.82
N CYS A 116 6.06 2.98 6.91
CA CYS A 116 6.53 2.10 5.86
C CYS A 116 5.44 1.08 5.51
N ILE A 117 4.97 1.08 4.27
CA ILE A 117 4.19 -0.03 3.71
C ILE A 117 5.17 -1.11 3.29
N LEU A 118 4.94 -2.32 3.77
CA LEU A 118 5.58 -3.53 3.25
C LEU A 118 4.74 -4.02 2.08
N ASP A 119 5.31 -4.04 0.89
CA ASP A 119 4.64 -4.41 -0.36
C ASP A 119 5.29 -5.64 -0.99
N PRO A 120 4.73 -6.85 -0.82
CA PRO A 120 5.08 -7.98 -1.65
C PRO A 120 4.58 -7.72 -3.08
N HIS A 121 5.51 -7.38 -3.96
CA HIS A 121 5.25 -6.88 -5.31
C HIS A 121 5.06 -8.03 -6.31
N ASN A 122 4.00 -8.82 -6.10
CA ASN A 122 3.93 -10.19 -6.61
C ASN A 122 2.64 -10.55 -7.38
N TYR A 123 1.68 -9.63 -7.56
CA TYR A 123 0.50 -9.85 -8.41
C TYR A 123 -0.37 -11.05 -7.99
N MET A 124 -0.37 -11.35 -6.68
CA MET A 124 -0.96 -12.55 -6.07
C MET A 124 -0.43 -13.86 -6.69
N ARG A 125 0.80 -13.82 -7.21
CA ARG A 125 1.54 -14.93 -7.82
C ARG A 125 2.85 -15.17 -7.08
N TYR A 126 3.30 -16.41 -7.12
CA TYR A 126 4.56 -16.82 -6.51
C TYR A 126 5.18 -17.92 -7.35
N ASN A 127 6.51 -18.09 -7.25
CA ASN A 127 7.38 -19.17 -7.76
C ASN A 127 8.14 -18.86 -9.07
N ASP A 128 7.69 -17.89 -9.87
CA ASP A 128 8.33 -17.53 -11.13
C ASP A 128 8.09 -16.06 -11.51
N PRO A 129 8.99 -15.16 -11.08
CA PRO A 129 8.87 -13.74 -11.40
C PRO A 129 9.50 -13.36 -12.75
N SER A 130 9.95 -14.34 -13.55
CA SER A 130 10.83 -14.07 -14.70
C SER A 130 10.17 -13.30 -15.86
N GLN A 131 8.84 -13.24 -15.88
CA GLN A 131 8.02 -12.55 -16.87
C GLN A 131 6.81 -11.89 -16.17
N GLN A 132 7.01 -11.39 -14.95
CA GLN A 132 6.02 -10.57 -14.25
C GLN A 132 5.55 -9.39 -15.13
N PRO A 133 4.27 -8.99 -15.01
CA PRO A 133 3.27 -9.51 -14.06
C PRO A 133 2.57 -10.81 -14.50
N MET A 134 2.92 -11.38 -15.66
CA MET A 134 2.14 -12.47 -16.28
C MET A 134 2.58 -13.90 -15.93
N THR A 135 3.60 -14.07 -15.08
CA THR A 135 4.11 -15.41 -14.68
C THR A 135 4.10 -15.63 -13.18
N GLY A 136 4.34 -16.89 -12.81
CA GLY A 136 4.13 -17.40 -11.47
C GLY A 136 2.75 -18.04 -11.33
N SER A 137 2.64 -18.94 -10.36
CA SER A 137 1.37 -19.59 -10.04
C SER A 137 0.50 -18.67 -9.18
N ILE A 138 -0.79 -18.56 -9.50
CA ILE A 138 -1.76 -17.82 -8.68
C ILE A 138 -1.84 -18.50 -7.30
N ILE A 139 -1.62 -17.72 -6.25
CA ILE A 139 -1.67 -18.21 -4.88
C ILE A 139 -3.09 -18.69 -4.56
N GLY A 140 -3.21 -19.93 -4.12
CA GLY A 140 -4.47 -20.58 -3.75
C GLY A 140 -5.20 -21.26 -4.92
N ASP A 141 -4.69 -21.16 -6.15
CA ASP A 141 -5.27 -21.90 -7.28
C ASP A 141 -5.01 -23.40 -7.14
N THR A 142 -6.04 -24.13 -6.70
CA THR A 142 -5.97 -25.58 -6.51
C THR A 142 -5.89 -26.39 -7.82
N THR A 143 -6.08 -25.75 -8.98
CA THR A 143 -5.96 -26.40 -10.29
C THR A 143 -4.52 -26.46 -10.79
N ASP A 144 -3.66 -25.56 -10.27
CA ASP A 144 -2.23 -25.56 -10.53
C ASP A 144 -1.47 -26.29 -9.41
N PRO A 145 -0.85 -27.46 -9.68
CA PRO A 145 -0.10 -28.20 -8.67
C PRO A 145 1.18 -27.50 -8.18
N THR A 146 1.65 -26.44 -8.85
CA THR A 146 2.82 -25.64 -8.42
C THR A 146 2.44 -24.40 -7.62
N ALA A 147 1.14 -24.10 -7.48
CA ALA A 147 0.67 -22.97 -6.69
C ALA A 147 0.94 -23.15 -5.19
N ALA A 148 1.40 -22.06 -4.56
CA ALA A 148 1.33 -21.94 -3.12
C ALA A 148 -0.13 -21.87 -2.69
N THR A 149 -0.46 -22.39 -1.50
CA THR A 149 -1.83 -22.37 -0.98
C THR A 149 -2.18 -21.06 -0.27
N THR A 150 -3.46 -20.74 -0.15
CA THR A 150 -3.97 -19.66 0.71
C THR A 150 -3.47 -19.77 2.16
N ALA A 151 -3.34 -21.00 2.69
CA ALA A 151 -2.80 -21.22 4.04
C ALA A 151 -1.30 -20.87 4.15
N GLN A 152 -0.52 -21.09 3.09
CA GLN A 152 0.88 -20.68 3.03
C GLN A 152 1.03 -19.16 2.97
N PHE A 153 0.15 -18.48 2.24
CA PHE A 153 0.10 -17.02 2.23
C PHE A 153 -0.23 -16.43 3.60
N GLY A 154 -1.22 -17.01 4.30
CA GLY A 154 -1.47 -16.66 5.70
C GLY A 154 -0.25 -16.92 6.60
N ALA A 155 0.43 -18.08 6.46
CA ALA A 155 1.63 -18.39 7.24
C ALA A 155 2.78 -17.41 7.00
N PHE A 156 2.98 -16.96 5.75
CA PHE A 156 3.91 -15.89 5.39
C PHE A 156 3.59 -14.59 6.14
N TRP A 157 2.35 -14.13 6.07
CA TRP A 157 1.92 -12.90 6.71
C TRP A 157 1.98 -12.95 8.24
N GLY A 158 1.64 -14.09 8.83
CA GLY A 158 1.80 -14.31 10.27
C GLY A 158 3.26 -14.22 10.73
N GLU A 159 4.21 -14.76 9.96
CA GLU A 159 5.63 -14.66 10.31
C GLU A 159 6.17 -13.24 10.12
N LEU A 160 5.84 -12.57 9.01
CA LEU A 160 6.28 -11.20 8.74
C LEU A 160 5.75 -10.23 9.82
N ALA A 161 4.46 -10.34 10.16
CA ALA A 161 3.85 -9.53 11.22
C ALA A 161 4.47 -9.81 12.59
N ARG A 162 4.82 -11.06 12.91
CA ARG A 162 5.51 -11.41 14.16
C ARG A 162 6.87 -10.71 14.27
N ARG A 163 7.61 -10.60 13.16
CA ARG A 163 8.93 -9.94 13.13
C ARG A 163 8.82 -8.42 13.30
N PHE A 164 7.81 -7.79 12.69
CA PHE A 164 7.56 -6.35 12.81
C PHE A 164 6.56 -5.96 13.91
N LEU A 165 6.17 -6.89 14.79
CA LEU A 165 5.08 -6.73 15.74
C LEU A 165 5.15 -5.43 16.56
N THR A 166 6.35 -5.06 17.02
CA THR A 166 6.55 -3.87 17.87
C THR A 166 6.81 -2.59 17.09
N ASN A 167 6.92 -2.66 15.76
CA ASN A 167 7.11 -1.48 14.93
C ASN A 167 5.73 -0.89 14.58
N GLU A 168 5.33 0.11 15.36
CA GLU A 168 4.05 0.81 15.22
C GLU A 168 3.86 1.49 13.87
N LYS A 169 4.95 1.79 13.16
CA LYS A 169 4.94 2.55 11.90
C LYS A 169 4.96 1.69 10.65
N VAL A 170 4.95 0.37 10.80
CA VAL A 170 4.73 -0.56 9.69
C VAL A 170 3.25 -0.57 9.31
N ILE A 171 2.98 -0.62 8.01
CA ILE A 171 1.70 -0.89 7.38
C ILE A 171 1.86 -2.18 6.57
N PHE A 172 0.94 -3.12 6.74
CA PHE A 172 0.97 -4.38 6.00
C PHE A 172 0.15 -4.22 4.71
N GLY A 173 0.83 -4.02 3.57
CA GLY A 173 0.21 -4.05 2.25
C GLY A 173 0.16 -5.48 1.74
N LEU A 174 -1.03 -6.05 1.62
CA LEU A 174 -1.16 -7.51 1.52
C LEU A 174 -0.58 -8.09 0.23
N MET A 175 -0.72 -7.40 -0.89
CA MET A 175 -0.22 -7.84 -2.18
C MET A 175 -0.34 -6.71 -3.21
N ASN A 176 0.69 -6.52 -4.04
CA ASN A 176 0.58 -5.67 -5.22
C ASN A 176 -0.36 -6.28 -6.25
N GLU A 177 -1.35 -5.52 -6.72
CA GLU A 177 -2.15 -5.74 -7.94
C GLU A 177 -2.53 -7.19 -8.29
N PRO A 178 -3.40 -7.88 -7.53
CA PRO A 178 -4.03 -9.12 -7.99
C PRO A 178 -4.80 -8.89 -9.31
N HIS A 179 -4.60 -9.78 -10.29
CA HIS A 179 -5.24 -9.69 -11.61
C HIS A 179 -5.39 -11.06 -12.28
N ASP A 180 -6.29 -11.13 -13.28
CA ASP A 180 -6.57 -12.32 -14.09
C ASP A 180 -6.80 -13.58 -13.23
N MET A 181 -7.59 -13.42 -12.18
CA MET A 181 -7.91 -14.48 -11.21
C MET A 181 -9.34 -14.35 -10.70
N ASP A 182 -9.84 -15.36 -9.98
CA ASP A 182 -11.15 -15.28 -9.32
C ASP A 182 -11.09 -14.29 -8.15
N THR A 183 -11.98 -13.30 -8.14
CA THR A 183 -12.03 -12.28 -7.07
C THR A 183 -12.37 -12.91 -5.71
N ASN A 184 -13.10 -14.03 -5.67
CA ASN A 184 -13.34 -14.76 -4.41
C ASN A 184 -12.04 -15.37 -3.85
N LEU A 185 -11.08 -15.70 -4.72
CA LEU A 185 -9.78 -16.19 -4.28
C LEU A 185 -8.92 -15.05 -3.72
N VAL A 186 -9.00 -13.85 -4.30
CA VAL A 186 -8.38 -12.62 -3.73
C VAL A 186 -8.90 -12.40 -2.30
N LEU A 187 -10.23 -12.37 -2.13
CA LEU A 187 -10.87 -12.26 -0.81
C LEU A 187 -10.39 -13.34 0.18
N ALA A 188 -10.29 -14.60 -0.26
CA ALA A 188 -9.86 -15.71 0.59
C ALA A 188 -8.38 -15.56 1.02
N ASN A 189 -7.52 -15.12 0.11
CA ASN A 189 -6.10 -14.87 0.39
C ASN A 189 -5.93 -13.69 1.36
N ASP A 190 -6.63 -12.58 1.12
CA ASP A 190 -6.57 -11.41 1.99
C ASP A 190 -7.11 -11.71 3.39
N GLN A 191 -8.23 -12.44 3.50
CA GLN A 191 -8.75 -12.83 4.82
C GLN A 191 -7.77 -13.75 5.56
N ALA A 192 -7.12 -14.68 4.87
CA ALA A 192 -6.11 -15.54 5.48
C ALA A 192 -4.89 -14.75 5.99
N ALA A 193 -4.47 -13.72 5.26
CA ALA A 193 -3.43 -12.81 5.69
C ALA A 193 -3.87 -11.98 6.91
N VAL A 194 -5.05 -11.35 6.87
CA VAL A 194 -5.62 -10.60 8.00
C VAL A 194 -5.68 -11.46 9.26
N ASP A 195 -6.27 -12.66 9.16
CA ASP A 195 -6.40 -13.58 10.28
C ASP A 195 -5.05 -13.94 10.88
N ALA A 196 -4.06 -14.26 10.03
CA ALA A 196 -2.72 -14.63 10.47
C ALA A 196 -1.96 -13.46 11.11
N ILE A 197 -2.05 -12.26 10.54
CA ILE A 197 -1.47 -11.04 11.12
C ILE A 197 -2.07 -10.79 12.50
N ARG A 198 -3.40 -10.79 12.62
CA ARG A 198 -4.08 -10.53 13.89
C ARG A 198 -3.84 -11.62 14.92
N ALA A 199 -3.63 -12.86 14.52
CA ALA A 199 -3.25 -13.96 15.43
C ALA A 199 -1.90 -13.73 16.13
N THR A 200 -1.01 -12.89 15.58
CA THR A 200 0.25 -12.50 16.23
C THR A 200 0.06 -11.47 17.36
N GLY A 201 -1.10 -10.80 17.40
CA GLY A 201 -1.35 -9.64 18.24
C GLY A 201 -1.01 -8.30 17.59
N ALA A 202 -0.60 -8.29 16.32
CA ALA A 202 -0.34 -7.07 15.56
C ALA A 202 -1.60 -6.22 15.41
N LEU A 203 -1.49 -4.92 15.70
CA LEU A 203 -2.56 -3.93 15.62
C LEU A 203 -2.34 -2.88 14.52
N GLN A 204 -1.21 -2.96 13.81
CA GLN A 204 -0.86 -2.10 12.69
C GLN A 204 -1.96 -2.09 11.62
N LEU A 205 -2.02 -1.02 10.85
CA LEU A 205 -2.88 -0.92 9.67
C LEU A 205 -2.57 -2.06 8.70
N ILE A 206 -3.62 -2.68 8.19
CA ILE A 206 -3.58 -3.57 7.04
C ILE A 206 -4.24 -2.85 5.88
N ILE A 207 -3.63 -2.88 4.71
CA ILE A 207 -4.25 -2.44 3.45
C ILE A 207 -4.36 -3.65 2.52
N ALA A 208 -5.59 -3.96 2.10
CA ALA A 208 -5.90 -5.13 1.28
C ALA A 208 -6.27 -4.67 -0.15
N PRO A 209 -5.69 -5.28 -1.20
CA PRO A 209 -6.06 -4.96 -2.58
C PRO A 209 -7.42 -5.59 -2.94
N GLY A 210 -7.97 -5.20 -4.09
CA GLY A 210 -8.98 -5.95 -4.82
C GLY A 210 -8.37 -6.75 -5.97
N ASN A 211 -9.23 -7.24 -6.86
CA ASN A 211 -8.82 -7.80 -8.15
C ASN A 211 -8.82 -6.71 -9.25
N GLY A 212 -8.47 -7.07 -10.49
CA GLY A 212 -8.43 -6.11 -11.59
C GLY A 212 -7.33 -5.06 -11.41
N TRP A 213 -6.15 -5.51 -10.96
CA TRP A 213 -5.00 -4.65 -10.63
C TRP A 213 -5.27 -3.68 -9.48
N THR A 214 -6.28 -3.99 -8.64
CA THR A 214 -6.76 -3.11 -7.58
C THR A 214 -7.10 -1.68 -8.05
N GLY A 215 -7.48 -1.56 -9.33
CA GLY A 215 -7.79 -0.29 -9.98
C GLY A 215 -9.02 0.38 -9.36
N GLY A 216 -8.90 1.66 -9.02
CA GLY A 216 -10.02 2.43 -8.50
C GLY A 216 -11.15 2.60 -9.53
N HIS A 217 -10.78 2.89 -10.77
CA HIS A 217 -11.70 2.97 -11.93
C HIS A 217 -12.48 1.68 -12.18
N SER A 218 -11.88 0.51 -11.95
CA SER A 218 -12.45 -0.82 -12.25
C SER A 218 -13.07 -1.51 -11.03
N TRP A 219 -13.05 -0.87 -9.85
CA TRP A 219 -13.47 -1.50 -8.59
C TRP A 219 -14.89 -2.08 -8.62
N THR A 220 -15.78 -1.43 -9.38
CA THR A 220 -17.19 -1.83 -9.55
C THR A 220 -17.48 -2.55 -10.87
N GLU A 221 -16.44 -2.88 -11.64
CA GLU A 221 -16.57 -3.50 -12.96
C GLU A 221 -16.35 -5.02 -12.89
N ASP A 222 -17.14 -5.75 -13.66
CA ASP A 222 -17.06 -7.21 -13.78
C ASP A 222 -16.67 -7.58 -15.22
N TYR A 223 -15.57 -8.31 -15.38
CA TYR A 223 -15.08 -8.80 -16.65
C TYR A 223 -14.26 -10.09 -16.49
N GLU A 224 -13.93 -10.76 -17.59
CA GLU A 224 -13.12 -11.98 -17.56
C GLU A 224 -11.74 -11.70 -16.91
N GLY A 225 -11.42 -12.43 -15.83
CA GLY A 225 -10.22 -12.19 -15.03
C GLY A 225 -10.39 -11.21 -13.86
N ASN A 226 -11.55 -10.53 -13.77
CA ASN A 226 -11.98 -9.69 -12.66
C ASN A 226 -13.47 -9.93 -12.38
N SER A 227 -13.82 -11.15 -11.95
CA SER A 227 -15.22 -11.57 -11.76
C SER A 227 -15.37 -12.42 -10.50
N PRO A 228 -16.37 -12.13 -9.65
CA PRO A 228 -17.21 -10.92 -9.68
C PRO A 228 -16.38 -9.64 -9.46
N ALA A 229 -16.96 -8.46 -9.71
CA ALA A 229 -16.29 -7.18 -9.40
C ALA A 229 -15.81 -7.13 -7.93
N SER A 230 -14.70 -6.44 -7.65
CA SER A 230 -14.18 -6.25 -6.28
C SER A 230 -15.26 -5.72 -5.32
N SER A 231 -16.09 -4.77 -5.76
CA SER A 231 -17.19 -4.22 -4.97
C SER A 231 -18.22 -5.26 -4.48
N GLU A 232 -18.42 -6.35 -5.21
CA GLU A 232 -19.41 -7.37 -4.87
C GLU A 232 -18.96 -8.31 -3.74
N VAL A 233 -17.64 -8.42 -3.51
CA VAL A 233 -17.12 -9.43 -2.57
C VAL A 233 -16.21 -8.86 -1.49
N MET A 234 -15.45 -7.80 -1.77
CA MET A 234 -14.41 -7.32 -0.84
C MET A 234 -14.98 -6.74 0.46
N HIS A 235 -16.26 -6.35 0.48
CA HIS A 235 -16.94 -5.90 1.71
C HIS A 235 -17.06 -6.99 2.78
N GLN A 236 -16.79 -8.26 2.43
CA GLN A 236 -16.80 -9.40 3.33
C GLN A 236 -15.53 -9.52 4.17
N LEU A 237 -14.45 -8.80 3.85
CA LEU A 237 -13.26 -8.77 4.67
C LEU A 237 -13.58 -8.29 6.09
N SER A 238 -13.05 -9.00 7.08
CA SER A 238 -13.26 -8.72 8.49
C SER A 238 -11.93 -8.65 9.21
N ASP A 239 -11.65 -7.48 9.80
CA ASP A 239 -10.53 -7.29 10.71
C ASP A 239 -11.04 -7.14 12.16
N PRO A 240 -10.72 -8.07 13.08
CA PRO A 240 -11.10 -7.96 14.49
C PRO A 240 -10.51 -6.74 15.21
N ALA A 241 -9.44 -6.12 14.69
CA ALA A 241 -8.88 -4.88 15.21
C ALA A 241 -9.56 -3.62 14.64
N SER A 242 -10.42 -3.76 13.62
CA SER A 242 -11.07 -2.66 12.90
C SER A 242 -10.05 -1.62 12.39
N ASN A 243 -8.91 -2.08 11.89
CA ASN A 243 -7.82 -1.27 11.38
C ASN A 243 -7.38 -1.78 9.99
N LEU A 244 -8.37 -1.86 9.10
CA LEU A 244 -8.25 -2.31 7.72
C LEU A 244 -8.72 -1.18 6.78
N ALA A 245 -7.95 -0.95 5.71
CA ALA A 245 -8.34 -0.14 4.57
C ALA A 245 -8.11 -0.92 3.27
N PHE A 246 -8.60 -0.38 2.16
CA PHE A 246 -8.31 -0.93 0.83
C PHE A 246 -7.11 -0.25 0.18
N ASP A 247 -6.26 -1.06 -0.41
CA ASP A 247 -5.15 -0.63 -1.25
C ASP A 247 -5.65 -0.41 -2.67
N ILE A 248 -5.45 0.78 -3.23
CA ILE A 248 -6.01 1.19 -4.53
C ILE A 248 -4.89 1.74 -5.39
N HIS A 249 -4.89 1.37 -6.65
CA HIS A 249 -4.02 1.94 -7.68
C HIS A 249 -4.87 2.74 -8.64
N GLU A 250 -4.36 3.89 -9.09
CA GLU A 250 -5.08 4.73 -10.05
C GLU A 250 -4.10 5.54 -10.90
N TYR A 251 -3.93 5.15 -12.16
CA TYR A 251 -3.27 6.00 -13.16
C TYR A 251 -4.31 6.80 -13.94
N ILE A 252 -3.88 7.93 -14.50
CA ILE A 252 -4.75 8.92 -15.14
C ILE A 252 -4.53 8.99 -16.66
N ASP A 253 -3.75 8.04 -17.19
CA ASP A 253 -3.45 7.90 -18.60
C ASP A 253 -4.56 7.15 -19.35
N THR A 254 -4.41 7.00 -20.67
CA THR A 254 -5.49 6.61 -21.60
C THR A 254 -6.27 5.36 -21.19
N ASP A 255 -5.60 4.37 -20.61
CA ASP A 255 -6.18 3.08 -20.22
C ASP A 255 -5.91 2.71 -18.76
N PHE A 256 -5.54 3.69 -17.93
CA PHE A 256 -5.25 3.54 -16.50
C PHE A 256 -4.08 2.58 -16.20
N SER A 257 -3.26 2.23 -17.18
CA SER A 257 -2.11 1.32 -17.02
C SER A 257 -0.86 2.01 -16.48
N GLY A 258 -0.81 3.34 -16.52
CA GLY A 258 0.40 4.10 -16.20
C GLY A 258 1.51 3.89 -17.22
N THR A 259 1.22 3.46 -18.45
CA THR A 259 2.25 3.24 -19.48
C THR A 259 2.37 4.40 -20.47
N HIS A 260 1.34 5.25 -20.54
CA HIS A 260 1.24 6.34 -21.52
C HIS A 260 1.59 7.70 -20.94
N ALA A 261 2.24 8.55 -21.75
CA ALA A 261 2.62 9.89 -21.29
C ALA A 261 1.44 10.88 -21.24
N THR A 262 0.32 10.55 -21.88
CA THR A 262 -0.84 11.46 -21.94
C THR A 262 -1.70 11.25 -20.69
N CYS A 263 -2.10 12.36 -20.04
CA CYS A 263 -3.14 12.33 -19.00
C CYS A 263 -4.49 12.67 -19.63
N GLU A 264 -5.44 11.72 -19.56
CA GLU A 264 -6.74 11.82 -20.24
C GLU A 264 -7.92 11.67 -19.28
N ASN A 265 -7.75 10.90 -18.20
CA ASN A 265 -8.83 10.53 -17.29
C ASN A 265 -8.74 11.32 -15.98
N LEU A 266 -9.81 12.04 -15.62
CA LEU A 266 -9.90 12.68 -14.30
C LEU A 266 -10.10 11.60 -13.24
N ALA A 267 -9.23 11.56 -12.25
CA ALA A 267 -9.34 10.62 -11.14
C ALA A 267 -10.62 10.87 -10.34
N SER A 268 -11.09 12.12 -10.26
CA SER A 268 -12.35 12.45 -9.59
C SER A 268 -13.58 11.78 -10.20
N ASP A 269 -13.58 11.57 -11.52
CA ASP A 269 -14.62 10.83 -12.23
C ASP A 269 -14.41 9.32 -12.08
N ALA A 270 -13.17 8.85 -12.29
CA ALA A 270 -12.81 7.43 -12.24
C ALA A 270 -13.01 6.80 -10.85
N LEU A 271 -12.67 7.53 -9.79
CA LEU A 271 -12.77 7.07 -8.40
C LEU A 271 -14.16 7.26 -7.78
N ALA A 272 -15.10 7.92 -8.46
CA ALA A 272 -16.44 8.19 -7.91
C ALA A 272 -17.22 6.91 -7.56
N PRO A 273 -17.24 5.84 -8.39
CA PRO A 273 -17.90 4.58 -8.04
C PRO A 273 -17.28 3.91 -6.79
N LEU A 274 -15.95 3.82 -6.74
CA LEU A 274 -15.23 3.31 -5.56
C LEU A 274 -15.54 4.14 -4.31
N THR A 275 -15.49 5.47 -4.41
CA THR A 275 -15.78 6.37 -3.28
C THR A 275 -17.19 6.16 -2.74
N ALA A 276 -18.18 5.97 -3.63
CA ALA A 276 -19.55 5.67 -3.22
C ALA A 276 -19.63 4.32 -2.47
N TRP A 277 -18.91 3.30 -2.95
CA TRP A 277 -18.84 2.00 -2.31
C TRP A 277 -18.16 2.06 -0.92
N LEU A 278 -17.04 2.80 -0.79
CA LEU A 278 -16.36 3.02 0.48
C LEU A 278 -17.30 3.69 1.50
N LYS A 279 -18.09 4.68 1.06
CA LYS A 279 -19.11 5.34 1.89
C LYS A 279 -20.21 4.38 2.33
N GLU A 280 -20.74 3.59 1.40
CA GLU A 280 -21.82 2.63 1.66
C GLU A 280 -21.41 1.61 2.72
N HIS A 281 -20.19 1.09 2.62
CA HIS A 281 -19.68 0.05 3.51
C HIS A 281 -18.85 0.57 4.69
N SER A 282 -18.70 1.90 4.82
CA SER A 282 -17.91 2.55 5.88
C SER A 282 -16.43 2.12 5.92
N PHE A 283 -15.84 1.88 4.76
CA PHE A 283 -14.42 1.57 4.63
C PHE A 283 -13.57 2.79 4.34
N LYS A 284 -12.26 2.64 4.53
CA LYS A 284 -11.23 3.60 4.12
C LYS A 284 -10.37 3.00 3.02
N ALA A 285 -9.67 3.85 2.27
CA ALA A 285 -8.73 3.45 1.25
C ALA A 285 -7.45 4.28 1.29
N MET A 286 -6.37 3.72 0.73
CA MET A 286 -5.12 4.40 0.45
C MET A 286 -4.81 4.23 -1.04
N ILE A 287 -4.46 5.31 -1.74
CA ILE A 287 -4.02 5.20 -3.14
C ILE A 287 -2.51 4.99 -3.15
N THR A 288 -2.06 3.74 -3.22
CA THR A 288 -0.62 3.44 -3.04
C THR A 288 0.20 3.44 -4.33
N GLU A 289 -0.46 3.54 -5.48
CA GLU A 289 0.18 3.93 -6.73
C GLU A 289 -0.68 4.89 -7.54
N PHE A 290 -0.04 5.95 -7.99
CA PHE A 290 -0.49 6.81 -9.07
C PHE A 290 0.74 7.53 -9.64
N GLY A 291 0.67 7.96 -10.89
CA GLY A 291 1.76 8.64 -11.55
C GLY A 291 1.27 9.50 -12.71
N ALA A 292 2.15 10.37 -13.18
CA ALA A 292 1.88 11.24 -14.32
C ALA A 292 3.17 11.61 -15.05
N ALA A 293 3.04 11.90 -16.34
CA ALA A 293 4.12 12.46 -17.14
C ALA A 293 4.47 13.90 -16.73
N ASN A 294 5.68 14.32 -17.05
CA ASN A 294 6.02 15.74 -17.10
C ASN A 294 5.33 16.39 -18.32
N GLY A 295 4.28 17.18 -18.07
CA GLY A 295 3.59 17.92 -19.13
C GLY A 295 2.55 18.90 -18.59
N THR A 296 2.38 20.05 -19.26
CA THR A 296 1.46 21.12 -18.81
C THR A 296 0.00 20.65 -18.70
N GLN A 297 -0.39 19.62 -19.46
CA GLN A 297 -1.70 18.99 -19.35
C GLN A 297 -1.82 18.18 -18.05
N CYS A 298 -0.82 17.35 -17.73
CA CYS A 298 -0.85 16.44 -16.59
C CYS A 298 -0.89 17.16 -15.24
N ALA A 299 -0.34 18.38 -15.13
CA ALA A 299 -0.38 19.18 -13.91
C ALA A 299 -1.80 19.33 -13.32
N SER A 300 -2.82 19.61 -14.17
CA SER A 300 -4.20 19.71 -13.67
C SER A 300 -4.80 18.37 -13.24
N TYR A 301 -4.33 17.26 -13.80
CA TYR A 301 -4.80 15.92 -13.42
C TYR A 301 -4.12 15.42 -12.13
N VAL A 302 -2.84 15.73 -11.93
CA VAL A 302 -2.16 15.52 -10.64
C VAL A 302 -2.85 16.31 -9.53
N ALA A 303 -3.19 17.57 -9.81
CA ALA A 303 -3.98 18.36 -8.88
C ALA A 303 -5.38 17.76 -8.65
N ASP A 304 -6.04 17.22 -9.68
CA ASP A 304 -7.36 16.59 -9.57
C ASP A 304 -7.32 15.39 -8.59
N ILE A 305 -6.42 14.42 -8.78
CA ILE A 305 -6.36 13.23 -7.93
C ILE A 305 -6.00 13.57 -6.47
N LEU A 306 -5.03 14.47 -6.25
CA LEU A 306 -4.60 14.86 -4.90
C LEU A 306 -5.68 15.65 -4.16
N ASN A 307 -6.36 16.59 -4.84
CA ASN A 307 -7.47 17.32 -4.23
C ASN A 307 -8.68 16.42 -4.02
N TYR A 308 -8.96 15.48 -4.92
CA TYR A 308 -10.08 14.54 -4.76
C TYR A 308 -9.91 13.69 -3.50
N MET A 309 -8.71 13.15 -3.27
CA MET A 309 -8.39 12.43 -2.03
C MET A 309 -8.51 13.34 -0.81
N ALA A 310 -7.99 14.57 -0.87
CA ALA A 310 -8.09 15.53 0.23
C ALA A 310 -9.54 15.95 0.55
N ASP A 311 -10.43 15.95 -0.44
CA ASP A 311 -11.83 16.35 -0.26
C ASP A 311 -12.70 15.21 0.31
N ASN A 312 -12.34 13.95 0.08
CA ASN A 312 -13.09 12.76 0.49
C ASN A 312 -12.44 12.06 1.69
N GLU A 313 -13.15 11.98 2.82
CA GLU A 313 -12.61 11.40 4.06
C GLU A 313 -12.36 9.88 4.00
N GLU A 314 -12.83 9.22 2.94
CA GLU A 314 -12.59 7.80 2.68
C GLU A 314 -11.12 7.52 2.38
N TYR A 315 -10.39 8.49 1.84
CA TYR A 315 -8.97 8.35 1.52
C TYR A 315 -8.12 8.82 2.69
N ILE A 316 -7.28 7.92 3.23
CA ILE A 316 -6.45 8.19 4.41
C ILE A 316 -4.98 8.45 4.06
N GLY A 317 -4.59 8.19 2.82
CA GLY A 317 -3.24 8.46 2.36
C GLY A 317 -2.95 8.08 0.92
N TRP A 318 -1.71 8.33 0.52
CA TRP A 318 -1.23 8.02 -0.83
C TRP A 318 0.30 7.89 -0.93
N THR A 319 0.75 7.13 -1.93
CA THR A 319 2.15 7.11 -2.39
C THR A 319 2.23 7.27 -3.90
N ALA A 320 3.06 8.22 -4.36
CA ALA A 320 3.32 8.38 -5.79
C ALA A 320 4.29 7.30 -6.31
N TRP A 321 4.08 6.82 -7.54
CA TRP A 321 4.94 5.84 -8.19
C TRP A 321 5.90 6.53 -9.19
N ALA A 322 7.22 6.41 -9.08
CA ALA A 322 7.99 5.91 -7.94
C ALA A 322 9.37 6.60 -7.84
N ALA A 323 9.93 6.57 -6.63
CA ALA A 323 11.34 6.79 -6.35
C ALA A 323 12.09 5.44 -6.30
N GLY A 324 13.32 5.47 -5.81
CA GLY A 324 14.11 4.28 -5.55
C GLY A 324 15.46 4.26 -6.26
N PRO A 325 16.40 3.43 -5.76
CA PRO A 325 17.82 3.60 -6.02
C PRO A 325 18.29 3.25 -7.44
N PHE A 326 17.49 2.49 -8.22
CA PHE A 326 17.95 1.83 -9.46
C PHE A 326 17.30 2.29 -10.76
N TRP A 327 16.47 3.33 -10.73
CA TRP A 327 15.87 3.86 -11.96
C TRP A 327 16.89 4.48 -12.91
N GLY A 328 17.89 5.19 -12.38
CA GLY A 328 18.79 5.99 -13.21
C GLY A 328 17.98 6.98 -14.07
N ALA A 329 18.12 6.87 -15.39
CA ALA A 329 17.32 7.66 -16.34
C ALA A 329 16.01 6.97 -16.78
N ASN A 330 15.80 5.70 -16.44
CA ASN A 330 14.54 5.02 -16.75
C ASN A 330 13.40 5.63 -15.94
N SER A 331 12.19 5.49 -16.45
CA SER A 331 11.00 6.05 -15.80
C SER A 331 10.06 4.95 -15.32
N PRO A 332 9.45 5.13 -14.13
CA PRO A 332 8.61 4.13 -13.49
C PRO A 332 7.24 3.97 -14.16
N CYS A 333 6.70 5.04 -14.71
CA CYS A 333 5.39 5.06 -15.35
C CYS A 333 5.24 6.31 -16.20
N CYS A 334 4.19 6.34 -17.01
CA CYS A 334 3.61 7.53 -17.64
C CYS A 334 4.57 8.25 -18.58
N THR A 335 5.35 7.52 -19.38
CA THR A 335 6.36 8.14 -20.26
C THR A 335 6.39 7.60 -21.68
N ASP A 336 5.49 6.68 -22.07
CA ASP A 336 5.61 5.96 -23.36
C ASP A 336 7.02 5.36 -23.54
N SER A 337 7.56 4.78 -22.45
CA SER A 337 8.93 4.25 -22.36
C SER A 337 10.05 5.29 -22.55
N ALA A 338 9.76 6.59 -22.52
CA ALA A 338 10.78 7.62 -22.50
C ALA A 338 11.55 7.62 -21.16
N GLN A 339 12.82 8.01 -21.24
CA GLN A 339 13.77 8.01 -20.12
C GLN A 339 13.86 9.39 -19.47
N TRP A 340 12.86 9.72 -18.65
CA TRP A 340 12.75 11.00 -17.95
C TRP A 340 13.18 10.92 -16.48
N GLY A 341 13.86 9.84 -16.10
CA GLY A 341 14.20 9.56 -14.71
C GLY A 341 12.98 9.16 -13.88
N SER A 342 13.17 9.15 -12.57
CA SER A 342 12.18 8.74 -11.57
C SER A 342 11.90 9.88 -10.60
N LEU A 343 11.09 9.59 -9.57
CA LEU A 343 10.91 10.49 -8.44
C LEU A 343 12.09 10.45 -7.48
N GLU A 344 13.16 9.69 -7.71
CA GLU A 344 14.31 9.68 -6.80
C GLU A 344 14.96 11.09 -6.72
N PRO A 345 15.20 11.67 -5.52
CA PRO A 345 15.86 12.95 -5.39
C PRO A 345 17.21 13.02 -6.12
N GLY A 346 17.33 13.98 -7.04
CA GLY A 346 18.51 14.11 -7.90
C GLY A 346 18.47 13.26 -9.17
N SER A 347 17.39 12.54 -9.44
CA SER A 347 17.15 11.85 -10.72
C SER A 347 17.12 12.86 -11.89
N VAL A 348 17.65 12.43 -13.03
CA VAL A 348 17.75 13.23 -14.25
C VAL A 348 17.27 12.41 -15.45
N ALA A 349 16.71 13.10 -16.44
CA ALA A 349 16.38 12.49 -17.72
C ALA A 349 17.64 12.08 -18.49
N ALA A 350 17.50 11.18 -19.46
CA ALA A 350 18.62 10.69 -20.28
C ALA A 350 19.34 11.79 -21.08
N ASP A 351 18.65 12.89 -21.39
CA ASP A 351 19.21 14.06 -22.07
C ASP A 351 19.88 15.08 -21.11
N GLY A 352 19.87 14.81 -19.81
CA GLY A 352 20.42 15.66 -18.76
C GLY A 352 19.49 16.80 -18.32
N SER A 353 18.26 16.86 -18.82
CA SER A 353 17.23 17.77 -18.30
C SER A 353 16.72 17.30 -16.92
N PRO A 354 16.03 18.18 -16.16
CA PRO A 354 15.44 17.80 -14.88
C PRO A 354 14.53 16.57 -15.01
N GLY A 355 14.71 15.58 -14.14
CA GLY A 355 13.90 14.36 -14.15
C GLY A 355 12.51 14.55 -13.52
N LEU A 356 11.77 13.45 -13.38
CA LEU A 356 10.41 13.46 -12.81
C LEU A 356 10.39 13.98 -11.36
N TYR A 357 11.45 13.78 -10.57
CA TYR A 357 11.54 14.37 -9.23
C TYR A 357 11.40 15.90 -9.25
N GLU A 358 12.18 16.60 -10.07
CA GLU A 358 12.10 18.06 -10.15
C GLU A 358 10.83 18.53 -10.85
N ALA A 359 10.48 17.87 -11.96
CA ALA A 359 9.42 18.35 -12.83
C ALA A 359 8.00 18.00 -12.34
N VAL A 360 7.81 16.82 -11.74
CA VAL A 360 6.49 16.31 -11.32
C VAL A 360 6.37 16.34 -9.81
N TRP A 361 7.34 15.79 -9.07
CA TRP A 361 7.24 15.76 -7.62
C TRP A 361 7.34 17.17 -7.01
N VAL A 362 8.48 17.86 -7.17
CA VAL A 362 8.69 19.21 -6.63
C VAL A 362 7.75 20.22 -7.28
N GLY A 363 7.54 20.11 -8.59
CA GLY A 363 6.72 21.03 -9.37
C GLY A 363 5.23 20.96 -9.06
N GLU A 364 4.66 19.75 -8.96
CA GLU A 364 3.20 19.55 -8.98
C GLU A 364 2.67 18.87 -7.71
N MET A 365 3.36 17.86 -7.17
CA MET A 365 2.86 17.06 -6.04
C MET A 365 3.22 17.66 -4.66
N GLN A 366 4.48 18.05 -4.45
CA GLN A 366 4.97 18.59 -3.19
C GLN A 366 4.16 19.79 -2.68
N PRO A 367 3.73 20.76 -3.53
CA PRO A 367 2.90 21.88 -3.08
C PRO A 367 1.53 21.46 -2.52
N LEU A 368 1.07 20.24 -2.82
CA LEU A 368 -0.21 19.68 -2.39
C LEU A 368 -0.05 18.65 -1.25
N VAL A 369 1.17 18.42 -0.75
CA VAL A 369 1.40 17.59 0.44
C VAL A 369 0.74 18.27 1.65
N PRO A 370 -0.13 17.55 2.40
CA PRO A 370 -0.74 18.10 3.61
C PRO A 370 0.29 18.50 4.67
N GLU A 371 0.06 19.62 5.35
CA GLU A 371 0.97 20.10 6.42
C GLU A 371 0.75 19.35 7.75
N ASP A 372 -0.37 18.67 7.92
CA ASP A 372 -0.86 18.08 9.17
C ASP A 372 -0.81 16.54 9.20
N LEU A 373 0.14 15.94 8.48
CA LEU A 373 0.41 14.50 8.48
C LEU A 373 0.68 13.93 9.88
N VAL A 374 0.40 12.64 10.04
CA VAL A 374 0.57 11.92 11.31
C VAL A 374 2.00 11.41 11.45
N TRP A 375 2.69 11.74 12.53
CA TRP A 375 4.10 11.35 12.74
C TRP A 375 4.34 10.40 13.92
N SER A 376 3.29 10.04 14.65
CA SER A 376 3.41 9.28 15.89
C SER A 376 2.21 8.36 16.12
N GLY A 377 2.46 7.28 16.85
CA GLY A 377 1.47 6.27 17.16
C GLY A 377 1.38 5.20 16.08
N ILE A 378 0.58 4.18 16.38
CA ILE A 378 0.39 3.05 15.49
C ILE A 378 -0.28 3.46 14.18
N SER A 379 0.17 2.88 13.08
CA SER A 379 -0.47 3.04 11.77
C SER A 379 -1.95 2.70 11.87
N SER A 380 -2.83 3.59 11.41
CA SER A 380 -4.27 3.42 11.59
C SER A 380 -5.12 4.17 10.59
N VAL A 381 -6.29 3.60 10.31
CA VAL A 381 -7.39 4.26 9.58
C VAL A 381 -7.93 5.52 10.27
N ASN A 382 -7.49 5.81 11.50
CA ASN A 382 -7.88 7.00 12.29
C ASN A 382 -6.69 7.95 12.57
N GLY A 383 -5.55 7.79 11.90
CA GLY A 383 -4.45 8.76 11.99
C GLY A 383 -3.65 8.76 13.30
N GLY A 384 -3.22 7.59 13.78
CA GLY A 384 -2.25 7.46 14.89
C GLY A 384 -2.74 7.82 16.30
N GLY A 385 -3.93 8.43 16.44
CA GLY A 385 -4.51 8.83 17.74
C GLY A 385 -5.28 7.73 18.50
N GLY A 386 -5.39 6.52 17.95
CA GLY A 386 -6.15 5.43 18.54
C GLY A 386 -5.39 4.69 19.63
N ASN A 387 -5.54 5.10 20.89
CA ASN A 387 -5.34 4.19 22.02
C ASN A 387 -6.23 2.96 21.77
N GLY A 388 -5.62 1.78 21.64
CA GLY A 388 -6.26 0.49 21.45
C GLY A 388 -7.17 0.06 22.61
N THR A 389 -8.26 0.78 22.83
CA THR A 389 -9.36 0.35 23.69
C THR A 389 -10.58 0.14 22.80
N GLY A 390 -10.74 -1.11 22.36
CA GLY A 390 -11.93 -1.56 21.66
C GLY A 390 -13.18 -1.15 22.42
N ASN A 391 -14.08 -0.44 21.74
CA ASN A 391 -15.42 -0.22 22.22
C ASN A 391 -16.31 -1.37 21.72
N GLY A 392 -16.00 -2.57 22.19
CA GLY A 392 -16.90 -3.70 22.10
C GLY A 392 -18.14 -3.38 22.93
N THR A 393 -19.27 -3.22 22.26
CA THR A 393 -20.59 -3.17 22.90
C THR A 393 -20.76 -4.43 23.74
N SER A 394 -20.71 -4.25 25.06
CA SER A 394 -20.93 -5.30 26.06
C SER A 394 -22.35 -5.86 25.90
N ALA A 395 -22.46 -6.97 25.18
CA ALA A 395 -23.60 -7.87 25.31
C ALA A 395 -23.48 -8.60 26.66
N ASN A 396 -24.42 -8.28 27.53
CA ASN A 396 -24.54 -8.70 28.91
C ASN A 396 -24.73 -10.24 29.01
N VAL A 397 -23.66 -11.01 29.22
CA VAL A 397 -23.75 -12.44 29.56
C VAL A 397 -23.43 -12.62 31.04
N GLY A 398 -24.49 -12.68 31.85
CA GLY A 398 -24.42 -12.94 33.27
C GLY A 398 -23.86 -14.33 33.58
N ARG A 399 -22.65 -14.39 34.15
CA ARG A 399 -22.10 -15.59 34.80
C ARG A 399 -22.78 -15.79 36.17
N ARG A 400 -23.68 -16.79 36.27
CA ARG A 400 -24.00 -17.43 37.55
C ARG A 400 -22.92 -18.47 37.87
N GLY A 401 -22.13 -18.22 38.91
CA GLY A 401 -21.12 -19.13 39.42
C GLY A 401 -21.73 -20.37 40.08
N ALA A 402 -21.33 -21.56 39.61
CA ALA A 402 -21.59 -22.82 40.28
C ALA A 402 -20.52 -23.06 41.37
N ARG A 403 -20.94 -23.10 42.63
CA ARG A 403 -20.12 -23.58 43.76
C ARG A 403 -20.05 -25.11 43.71
N ARG A 404 -18.84 -25.67 43.64
CA ARG A 404 -18.57 -27.07 44.01
C ARG A 404 -17.96 -27.10 45.41
N GLY A 405 -18.66 -27.77 46.33
CA GLY A 405 -18.16 -28.22 47.64
C GLY A 405 -18.10 -29.75 47.68
N PRO A 406 -17.37 -30.36 48.64
CA PRO A 406 -16.60 -31.57 48.42
C PRO A 406 -17.38 -32.88 48.65
N VAL A 407 -16.95 -33.92 47.94
CA VAL A 407 -17.38 -35.31 48.09
C VAL A 407 -16.70 -35.93 49.31
N ARG A 408 -17.48 -36.60 50.17
CA ARG A 408 -17.00 -37.64 51.10
C ARG A 408 -17.96 -38.82 51.09
N LEU A 409 -17.35 -39.99 50.87
CA LEU A 409 -17.81 -41.39 50.96
C LEU A 409 -18.93 -41.83 50.01
#